data_AF-S9SQX7-F1
#
_entry.id   AF-S9SQX7-F1
#
_cell.length_a   1.000
_cell.length_b   1.000
_cell.length_c   1.000
_cell.angle_alpha   90.00
_cell.angle_beta   90.00
_cell.angle_gamma   90.00
#
_symmetry.space_group_name_H-M   'P 1'
#
loop_
_entity.id
_entity.type
_entity.pdbx_description
1 polymer ?
#
loop_
_entity_poly.entity_id
_entity_poly.type
_entity_poly.pdbx_seq_one_letter_code
_entity_poly.pdbx_strand_id
1 'polypeptide(L)'
;MKKNMLFGLVLIIVCLLIGLFFLRNTSKDVDDDVIMKISIYPTAVLDETYLFVVRSDKMLEVSKGVRKHQTFDFHLRKVIDIKKRKLTAEESKVLLDAANRIEETSDNITKKLIEDGWDVSIYYKGKIMDLHYYGNESKDLDVLVNQLILLSPITVDLHGWS
;
A
#
# COMPACT_ATOMS: atom_id res chain seq x y z
N MET A 1 -12.46 9.98 -57.09
CA MET A 1 -11.29 9.61 -56.26
C MET A 1 -11.18 10.42 -54.96
N LYS A 2 -11.29 11.75 -54.95
CA LYS A 2 -11.18 12.57 -53.70
C LYS A 2 -12.21 12.23 -52.60
N LYS A 3 -13.46 11.91 -52.95
CA LYS A 3 -14.52 11.56 -51.97
C LYS A 3 -14.26 10.25 -51.20
N ASN A 4 -13.71 9.23 -51.87
CA ASN A 4 -13.42 7.93 -51.24
C ASN A 4 -12.20 8.02 -50.31
N MET A 5 -11.25 8.90 -50.63
CA MET A 5 -10.07 9.16 -49.79
C MET A 5 -10.44 9.89 -48.50
N LEU A 6 -11.40 10.81 -48.56
CA LEU A 6 -11.93 11.51 -47.38
C LEU A 6 -12.66 10.54 -46.44
N PHE A 7 -13.44 9.61 -47.00
CA PHE A 7 -14.16 8.59 -46.23
C PHE A 7 -13.21 7.62 -45.51
N GLY A 8 -12.14 7.19 -46.18
CA GLY A 8 -11.11 6.33 -45.56
C GLY A 8 -10.39 7.04 -44.40
N LEU A 9 -10.09 8.33 -44.54
CA LEU A 9 -9.43 9.11 -43.50
C LEU A 9 -10.31 9.28 -42.25
N VAL A 10 -11.62 9.54 -42.44
CA VAL A 10 -12.58 9.63 -41.34
C VAL A 10 -12.71 8.30 -40.60
N LEU A 11 -12.74 7.18 -41.33
CA LEU A 11 -12.82 5.85 -40.72
C LEU A 11 -11.60 5.54 -39.83
N ILE A 12 -10.39 5.89 -40.30
CA ILE A 12 -9.15 5.71 -39.53
C ILE A 12 -9.17 6.54 -38.24
N ILE A 13 -9.63 7.79 -38.30
CA ILE A 13 -9.74 8.67 -37.13
C ILE A 13 -10.73 8.09 -36.12
N VAL A 14 -11.88 7.59 -36.57
CA VAL A 14 -12.89 6.96 -35.69
C VAL A 14 -12.33 5.71 -35.03
N CYS A 15 -11.65 4.84 -35.77
CA CYS A 15 -10.99 3.66 -35.20
C CYS A 15 -9.92 4.02 -34.18
N LEU A 16 -9.12 5.06 -34.42
CA LEU A 16 -8.12 5.56 -33.47
C LEU A 16 -8.77 6.09 -32.19
N LEU A 17 -9.87 6.84 -32.30
CA LEU A 17 -10.60 7.35 -31.14
C LEU A 17 -11.22 6.23 -30.29
N ILE A 18 -11.78 5.20 -30.94
CA ILE A 18 -12.32 4.01 -30.25
C ILE A 18 -11.17 3.25 -29.57
N GLY A 19 -10.05 3.03 -30.27
CA GLY A 19 -8.87 2.37 -29.70
C GLY A 19 -8.31 3.12 -28.49
N LEU A 20 -8.21 4.44 -28.55
CA LEU A 20 -7.78 5.29 -27.43
C LEU A 20 -8.77 5.26 -26.26
N PHE A 21 -10.07 5.23 -26.54
CA PHE A 21 -11.11 5.11 -25.51
C PHE A 21 -11.02 3.77 -24.75
N PHE A 22 -10.83 2.66 -25.47
CA PHE A 22 -10.62 1.36 -24.85
C PHE A 22 -9.31 1.31 -24.07
N LEU A 23 -8.19 1.80 -24.63
CA LEU A 23 -6.90 1.86 -23.91
C LEU A 23 -7.00 2.61 -22.58
N ARG A 24 -7.70 3.75 -22.57
CA ARG A 24 -7.91 4.58 -21.37
C ARG A 24 -8.80 3.91 -20.32
N ASN A 25 -9.77 3.10 -20.74
CA ASN A 25 -10.66 2.41 -19.80
C ASN A 25 -10.06 1.10 -19.27
N THR A 26 -9.18 0.43 -20.04
CA THR A 26 -8.43 -0.72 -19.53
C THR A 26 -7.30 -0.34 -18.57
N SER A 27 -6.83 0.91 -18.60
CA SER A 27 -5.83 1.41 -17.65
C SER A 27 -6.41 1.97 -16.34
N LYS A 28 -7.74 1.98 -16.18
CA LYS A 28 -8.37 2.19 -14.86
C LYS A 28 -8.27 0.88 -14.09
N ASP A 29 -7.05 0.61 -13.66
CA ASP A 29 -6.71 -0.59 -12.93
C ASP A 29 -7.36 -0.54 -11.54
N VAL A 30 -7.52 -1.73 -10.96
CA VAL A 30 -8.20 -2.02 -9.67
C VAL A 30 -7.57 -1.31 -8.46
N ASP A 31 -6.49 -0.56 -8.66
CA ASP A 31 -5.67 0.16 -7.66
C ASP A 31 -6.01 1.66 -7.54
N ASP A 32 -6.88 2.23 -8.40
CA ASP A 32 -7.20 3.69 -8.43
C ASP A 32 -7.81 4.21 -7.10
N ASP A 33 -8.29 3.32 -6.23
CA ASP A 33 -8.87 3.68 -4.96
C ASP A 33 -7.98 3.36 -3.75
N VAL A 34 -6.79 2.78 -3.93
CA VAL A 34 -5.87 2.54 -2.83
C VAL A 34 -5.15 3.83 -2.47
N ILE A 35 -5.31 4.26 -1.20
CA ILE A 35 -4.68 5.48 -0.70
C ILE A 35 -3.38 5.19 0.04
N MET A 36 -3.27 4.01 0.66
CA MET A 36 -2.11 3.63 1.45
C MET A 36 -1.95 2.11 1.49
N LYS A 37 -0.71 1.63 1.36
CA LYS A 37 -0.33 0.23 1.63
C LYS A 37 0.74 0.22 2.71
N ILE A 38 0.59 -0.61 3.73
CA ILE A 38 1.61 -0.81 4.78
C ILE A 38 1.91 -2.29 4.88
N SER A 39 3.19 -2.64 4.86
CA SER A 39 3.68 -4.00 5.11
C SER A 39 4.47 -3.99 6.41
N ILE A 40 4.11 -4.86 7.36
CA ILE A 40 4.83 -5.07 8.61
C ILE A 40 5.37 -6.50 8.61
N TYR A 41 6.69 -6.66 8.71
CA TYR A 41 7.35 -7.95 8.57
C TYR A 41 8.61 -8.04 9.43
N PRO A 42 8.99 -9.23 9.93
CA PRO A 42 10.21 -9.42 10.68
C PRO A 42 11.42 -9.25 9.75
N THR A 43 12.47 -8.61 10.24
CA THR A 43 13.65 -8.26 9.44
C THR A 43 14.35 -9.51 8.89
N ALA A 44 14.52 -10.55 9.72
CA ALA A 44 15.31 -11.73 9.41
C ALA A 44 14.57 -12.89 8.69
N VAL A 45 13.23 -12.94 8.76
CA VAL A 45 12.44 -14.07 8.25
C VAL A 45 11.32 -13.63 7.28
N LEU A 46 10.83 -14.55 6.46
CA LEU A 46 9.86 -14.26 5.39
C LEU A 46 8.44 -14.78 5.65
N ASP A 47 8.31 -15.64 6.65
CA ASP A 47 7.14 -16.48 6.91
C ASP A 47 5.96 -15.75 7.57
N GLU A 48 6.19 -14.54 8.08
CA GLU A 48 5.16 -13.72 8.69
C GLU A 48 5.18 -12.30 8.13
N THR A 49 4.11 -11.89 7.46
CA THR A 49 3.97 -10.53 6.94
C THR A 49 2.51 -10.12 7.03
N TYR A 50 2.28 -8.94 7.57
CA TYR A 50 0.98 -8.30 7.66
C TYR A 50 0.92 -7.16 6.64
N LEU A 51 0.04 -7.31 5.65
CA LEU A 51 -0.21 -6.31 4.62
C LEU A 51 -1.54 -5.62 4.89
N PHE A 52 -1.48 -4.31 5.10
CA PHE A 52 -2.63 -3.44 5.29
C PHE A 52 -2.83 -2.61 4.01
N VAL A 53 -4.04 -2.61 3.48
CA VAL A 53 -4.43 -1.80 2.33
C VAL A 53 -5.61 -0.93 2.74
N VAL A 54 -5.38 0.39 2.74
CA VAL A 54 -6.42 1.39 3.01
C VAL A 54 -6.89 1.96 1.69
N ARG A 55 -8.21 1.98 1.49
CA ARG A 55 -8.86 2.50 0.30
C ARG A 55 -9.56 3.83 0.58
N SER A 56 -9.76 4.63 -0.47
CA SER A 56 -10.41 5.96 -0.43
C SER A 56 -11.84 5.90 0.09
N ASP A 57 -12.51 4.77 -0.08
CA ASP A 57 -13.83 4.52 0.45
C ASP A 57 -13.83 4.20 1.96
N LYS A 58 -12.66 4.16 2.62
CA LYS A 58 -12.44 3.79 4.03
C LYS A 58 -12.51 2.30 4.32
N MET A 59 -12.37 1.44 3.30
CA MET A 59 -12.12 0.03 3.54
C MET A 59 -10.67 -0.19 3.96
N LEU A 60 -10.50 -0.89 5.08
CA LEU A 60 -9.23 -1.48 5.50
C LEU A 60 -9.28 -2.97 5.17
N GLU A 61 -8.39 -3.41 4.29
CA GLU A 61 -8.10 -4.81 4.04
C GLU A 61 -6.80 -5.18 4.74
N VAL A 62 -6.80 -6.29 5.46
CA VAL A 62 -5.61 -6.82 6.12
C VAL A 62 -5.40 -8.24 5.66
N SER A 63 -4.17 -8.55 5.27
CA SER A 63 -3.75 -9.89 4.87
C SER A 63 -2.57 -10.34 5.73
N LYS A 64 -2.59 -11.59 6.21
CA LYS A 64 -1.44 -12.27 6.80
C LYS A 64 -0.88 -13.26 5.78
N GLY A 65 0.44 -13.32 5.61
CA GLY A 65 1.04 -14.27 4.68
C GLY A 65 2.56 -14.33 4.72
N VAL A 66 3.11 -14.91 3.66
CA VAL A 66 4.55 -15.06 3.43
C VAL A 66 4.97 -14.07 2.35
N ARG A 67 5.94 -13.20 2.64
CA ARG A 67 6.49 -12.24 1.65
C ARG A 67 7.39 -12.93 0.64
N LYS A 68 7.53 -12.33 -0.55
CA LYS A 68 8.32 -12.90 -1.65
C LYS A 68 9.81 -12.59 -1.52
N HIS A 69 10.15 -11.42 -0.98
CA HIS A 69 11.50 -10.89 -0.91
C HIS A 69 11.85 -10.44 0.52
N GLN A 70 13.15 -10.38 0.82
CA GLN A 70 13.67 -9.80 2.07
C GLN A 70 13.53 -8.27 2.14
N THR A 71 13.25 -7.63 1.00
CA THR A 71 13.02 -6.19 0.88
C THR A 71 11.53 -5.86 0.90
N PHE A 72 11.21 -4.57 0.88
CA PHE A 72 9.83 -4.09 0.78
C PHE A 72 9.10 -4.80 -0.37
N ASP A 73 7.94 -5.38 -0.07
CA ASP A 73 7.04 -5.96 -1.05
C ASP A 73 5.61 -5.80 -0.55
N PHE A 74 4.78 -5.14 -1.34
CA PHE A 74 3.34 -5.04 -1.10
C PHE A 74 2.57 -6.22 -1.72
N HIS A 75 3.29 -7.27 -2.10
CA HIS A 75 2.76 -8.53 -2.59
C HIS A 75 3.21 -9.67 -1.69
N LEU A 76 2.23 -10.50 -1.30
CA LEU A 76 2.49 -11.73 -0.58
C LEU A 76 2.72 -12.85 -1.60
N ARG A 77 3.77 -13.66 -1.41
CA ARG A 77 3.97 -14.91 -2.15
C ARG A 77 2.82 -15.89 -1.87
N LYS A 78 2.37 -15.92 -0.62
CA LYS A 78 1.25 -16.76 -0.17
C LYS A 78 0.43 -16.00 0.85
N VAL A 79 -0.87 -15.90 0.62
CA VAL A 79 -1.84 -15.36 1.58
C VAL A 79 -2.33 -16.51 2.47
N ILE A 80 -2.31 -16.31 3.78
CA ILE A 80 -2.78 -17.27 4.81
C ILE A 80 -4.16 -16.87 5.32
N ASP A 81 -4.37 -15.59 5.63
CA ASP A 81 -5.66 -15.03 6.04
C ASP A 81 -5.83 -13.66 5.39
N ILE A 82 -7.06 -13.30 5.08
CA ILE A 82 -7.44 -11.99 4.52
C ILE A 82 -8.82 -11.60 5.02
N LYS A 83 -8.92 -10.41 5.60
CA LYS A 83 -10.18 -9.86 6.09
C LYS A 83 -10.27 -8.37 5.79
N LYS A 84 -11.50 -7.90 5.71
CA LYS A 84 -11.82 -6.51 5.41
C LYS A 84 -12.73 -5.94 6.47
N ARG A 85 -12.56 -4.66 6.77
CA ARG A 85 -13.40 -3.91 7.69
C ARG A 85 -13.58 -2.49 7.17
N LYS A 86 -14.79 -1.94 7.33
CA LYS A 86 -15.02 -0.51 7.09
C LYS A 86 -14.54 0.30 8.29
N LEU A 87 -13.72 1.31 8.04
CA LEU A 87 -13.30 2.27 9.06
C LEU A 87 -14.34 3.36 9.21
N THR A 88 -14.49 3.87 10.43
CA THR A 88 -15.17 5.15 10.65
C THR A 88 -14.36 6.30 10.05
N ALA A 89 -14.99 7.46 9.88
CA ALA A 89 -14.29 8.65 9.40
C ALA A 89 -13.16 9.08 10.34
N GLU A 90 -13.35 8.92 11.65
CA GLU A 90 -12.37 9.28 12.67
C GLU A 90 -11.17 8.32 12.66
N GLU A 91 -11.43 7.01 12.63
CA GLU A 91 -10.36 6.00 12.53
C GLU A 91 -9.52 6.17 11.26
N SER A 92 -10.17 6.42 10.12
CA SER A 92 -9.49 6.71 8.86
C SER A 92 -8.64 7.98 8.96
N LYS A 93 -9.14 9.02 9.62
CA LYS A 93 -8.41 10.28 9.79
C LYS A 93 -7.16 10.08 10.64
N VAL A 94 -7.26 9.37 11.77
CA VAL A 94 -6.10 9.11 12.66
C VAL A 94 -4.98 8.39 11.92
N LEU A 95 -5.29 7.36 11.13
CA LEU A 95 -4.30 6.65 10.31
C LEU A 95 -3.61 7.58 9.30
N LEU A 96 -4.38 8.37 8.56
CA LEU A 96 -3.85 9.25 7.52
C LEU A 96 -3.05 10.42 8.10
N ASP A 97 -3.46 10.95 9.24
CA ASP A 97 -2.71 12.00 9.94
C ASP A 97 -1.35 11.49 10.42
N ALA A 98 -1.26 10.24 10.91
CA ALA A 98 0.02 9.62 11.27
C ALA A 98 0.91 9.39 10.04
N ALA A 99 0.35 8.86 8.96
CA ALA A 99 1.07 8.66 7.70
C ALA A 99 1.58 9.99 7.09
N ASN A 100 0.80 11.07 7.18
CA ASN A 100 1.24 12.41 6.76
C ASN A 100 2.47 12.88 7.53
N ARG A 101 2.48 12.75 8.87
CA ARG A 101 3.62 13.20 9.68
C ARG A 101 4.89 12.39 9.41
N ILE A 102 4.75 11.09 9.16
CA ILE A 102 5.88 10.24 8.72
C ILE A 102 6.38 10.70 7.35
N GLU A 103 5.49 10.96 6.39
CA GLU A 103 5.86 11.41 5.04
C GLU A 103 6.56 12.78 5.02
N GLU A 104 6.15 13.69 5.90
CA GLU A 104 6.79 15.00 6.07
C GLU A 104 8.19 14.92 6.70
N THR A 105 8.48 13.84 7.44
CA THR A 105 9.74 13.65 8.16
C THR A 105 10.64 12.57 7.55
N SER A 106 10.17 11.84 6.53
CA SER A 106 10.82 10.65 5.99
C SER A 106 12.24 10.91 5.46
N ASP A 107 12.49 12.10 4.91
CA ASP A 107 13.79 12.47 4.36
C ASP A 107 14.89 12.58 5.45
N ASN A 108 14.49 12.66 6.72
CA ASN A 108 15.39 12.71 7.87
C ASN A 108 15.56 11.34 8.56
N ILE A 109 14.86 10.30 8.11
CA ILE A 109 14.90 8.99 8.76
C ILE A 109 15.92 8.11 8.04
N THR A 110 17.13 8.03 8.62
CA THR A 110 18.15 7.09 8.14
C THR A 110 17.85 5.69 8.65
N LYS A 111 17.64 4.74 7.73
CA LYS A 111 17.46 3.31 8.05
C LYS A 111 18.74 2.77 8.73
N LYS A 112 18.68 2.44 10.02
CA LYS A 112 19.76 1.73 10.73
C LYS A 112 19.59 0.23 10.52
N LEU A 113 20.58 -0.44 9.94
CA LEU A 113 20.58 -1.89 9.84
C LEU A 113 20.61 -2.52 11.23
N ILE A 114 19.54 -3.21 11.61
CA ILE A 114 19.43 -4.00 12.84
C ILE A 114 19.09 -5.43 12.40
N GLU A 115 19.76 -6.42 12.98
CA GLU A 115 19.58 -7.84 12.59
C GLU A 115 18.25 -8.41 13.10
N ASP A 116 17.80 -7.96 14.27
CA ASP A 116 16.62 -8.48 14.96
C ASP A 116 15.57 -7.38 15.19
N GLY A 117 14.41 -7.52 14.55
CA GLY A 117 13.32 -6.55 14.68
C GLY A 117 12.20 -6.74 13.66
N TRP A 118 11.36 -5.73 13.58
CA TRP A 118 10.33 -5.61 12.56
C TRP A 118 10.67 -4.44 11.65
N ASP A 119 10.39 -4.59 10.37
CA ASP A 119 10.45 -3.55 9.36
C ASP A 119 9.02 -3.15 8.98
N VAL A 120 8.85 -1.87 8.67
CA VAL A 120 7.58 -1.30 8.21
C VAL A 120 7.83 -0.55 6.91
N SER A 121 7.23 -1.06 5.84
CA SER A 121 7.22 -0.39 4.52
C SER A 121 5.87 0.29 4.31
N ILE A 122 5.88 1.57 3.99
CA ILE A 122 4.68 2.39 3.81
C ILE A 122 4.69 2.96 2.39
N TYR A 123 3.68 2.63 1.59
CA TYR A 123 3.37 3.33 0.34
C TYR A 123 2.25 4.31 0.61
N TYR A 124 2.53 5.60 0.46
CA TYR A 124 1.57 6.67 0.68
C TYR A 124 1.95 7.90 -0.16
N LYS A 125 0.94 8.55 -0.78
CA LYS A 125 1.13 9.72 -1.69
C LYS A 125 2.19 9.50 -2.78
N GLY A 126 2.31 8.28 -3.30
CA GLY A 126 3.29 7.94 -4.34
C GLY A 126 4.74 7.80 -3.84
N LYS A 127 4.98 7.91 -2.53
CA LYS A 127 6.28 7.65 -1.90
C LYS A 127 6.30 6.29 -1.22
N ILE A 128 7.46 5.65 -1.21
CA ILE A 128 7.75 4.45 -0.41
C ILE A 128 8.69 4.87 0.71
N MET A 129 8.32 4.55 1.94
CA MET A 129 9.10 4.82 3.15
C MET A 129 9.37 3.49 3.84
N ASP A 130 10.65 3.12 3.98
CA ASP A 130 11.08 1.89 4.64
C ASP A 130 11.72 2.23 5.98
N LEU A 131 11.10 1.77 7.06
CA LEU A 131 11.42 2.14 8.43
C LEU A 131 11.71 0.87 9.24
N HIS A 132 12.66 0.94 10.16
CA HIS A 132 12.79 -0.09 11.20
C HIS A 132 11.85 0.25 12.34
N TYR A 133 11.09 -0.75 12.78
CA TYR A 133 10.24 -0.71 13.96
C TYR A 133 10.99 -1.34 15.12
N TYR A 134 11.90 -0.56 15.70
CA TYR A 134 12.71 -0.93 16.86
C TYR A 134 12.68 0.21 17.88
N GLY A 135 12.30 -0.11 19.12
CA GLY A 135 12.34 0.74 20.32
C GLY A 135 12.22 2.26 20.11
N ASN A 136 10.99 2.82 20.16
CA ASN A 136 10.67 4.26 20.28
C ASN A 136 11.41 5.23 19.32
N GLU A 137 12.05 4.76 18.25
CA GLU A 137 12.84 5.62 17.35
C GLU A 137 11.97 6.61 16.57
N SER A 138 10.68 6.31 16.37
CA SER A 138 9.71 7.22 15.76
C SER A 138 8.34 7.11 16.43
N LYS A 139 8.00 8.16 17.19
CA LYS A 139 6.69 8.27 17.87
C LYS A 139 5.52 8.18 16.89
N ASP A 140 5.66 8.74 15.69
CA ASP A 140 4.60 8.67 14.68
C ASP A 140 4.47 7.29 14.05
N LEU A 141 5.58 6.55 13.89
CA LEU A 141 5.54 5.16 13.48
C LEU A 141 4.86 4.29 14.54
N ASP A 142 5.15 4.50 15.83
CA ASP A 142 4.48 3.81 16.94
C ASP A 142 2.97 4.07 16.92
N VAL A 143 2.55 5.32 16.73
CA VAL A 143 1.12 5.67 16.61
C VAL A 143 0.48 4.94 15.43
N LEU A 144 1.13 4.94 14.27
CA LEU A 144 0.61 4.27 13.08
C LEU A 144 0.48 2.76 13.30
N VAL A 145 1.53 2.08 13.75
CA VAL A 145 1.55 0.63 13.96
C VAL A 145 0.53 0.22 15.02
N ASN A 146 0.47 0.89 16.17
CA ASN A 146 -0.51 0.59 17.21
C ASN A 146 -1.95 0.76 16.71
N GLN A 147 -2.20 1.80 15.91
CA GLN A 147 -3.52 2.01 15.33
C GLN A 147 -3.88 0.92 14.31
N LEU A 148 -2.92 0.46 13.50
CA LEU A 148 -3.14 -0.64 12.57
C LEU A 148 -3.47 -1.95 13.30
N ILE A 149 -2.74 -2.27 14.37
CA ILE A 149 -3.01 -3.45 15.22
C ILE A 149 -4.41 -3.36 15.81
N LEU A 150 -4.77 -2.21 16.40
CA LEU A 150 -6.08 -1.99 17.02
C LEU A 150 -7.25 -2.12 16.03
N LEU A 151 -7.08 -1.62 14.81
CA LEU A 151 -8.12 -1.63 13.79
C LEU A 151 -8.20 -2.94 13.00
N SER A 152 -7.16 -3.77 13.09
CA SER A 152 -7.03 -4.97 12.28
C SER A 152 -8.17 -5.98 12.55
N PRO A 153 -8.84 -6.49 11.51
CA PRO A 153 -9.79 -7.60 11.62
C PRO A 153 -9.12 -8.97 11.78
N ILE A 154 -7.78 -9.04 11.70
CA ILE A 154 -6.96 -10.23 11.94
C ILE A 154 -6.05 -9.95 13.14
N THR A 155 -5.77 -10.93 13.98
CA THR A 155 -4.77 -10.79 15.04
C THR A 155 -3.41 -10.48 14.42
N VAL A 156 -2.86 -9.32 14.79
CA VAL A 156 -1.51 -8.89 14.43
C VAL A 156 -0.67 -9.05 15.67
N ASP A 157 0.24 -10.02 15.64
CA ASP A 157 1.14 -10.28 16.75
C ASP A 157 2.55 -9.90 16.33
N LEU A 158 2.95 -8.70 16.75
CA LEU A 158 4.33 -8.26 16.64
C LEU A 158 5.05 -8.73 17.89
N HIS A 159 5.26 -10.05 17.99
CA HIS A 159 5.97 -10.62 19.13
C HIS A 159 7.30 -9.88 19.31
N GLY A 160 7.43 -9.21 20.45
CA GLY A 160 8.71 -8.69 20.91
C GLY A 160 9.52 -9.86 21.40
N TRP A 161 10.66 -10.12 20.76
CA TRP A 161 11.76 -10.70 21.51
C TRP A 161 12.27 -9.55 22.38
N SER A 162 11.70 -9.45 23.58
CA SER A 162 12.31 -8.72 24.70
C SER A 162 13.65 -9.35 25.05
#